data_AF-A0AAW8ANJ5-F1
#
_entry.id   AF-A0AAW8ANJ5-F1
#
_cell.length_a   1.000
_cell.length_b   1.000
_cell.length_c   1.000
_cell.angle_alpha   90.00
_cell.angle_beta   90.00
_cell.angle_gamma   90.00
#
_symmetry.space_group_name_H-M   'P 1'
#
loop_
_entity.id
_entity.type
_entity.pdbx_description
1 polymer ?
#
loop_
_entity_poly.entity_id
_entity_poly.type
_entity_poly.pdbx_seq_one_letter_code
_entity_poly.pdbx_strand_id
1 'polypeptide(L)'
;DLDERSYPIAIGPGLLADADALLRHISGHKVAIVTNTTVAPLYLGRLQAALASDGREVICIVLPDGEEYKNWASLMQIFDALLANKCDRKT
;
A
#
# COMPACT_ATOMS: atom_id res chain seq x y z
N ASP A 1 19.76 14.32 10.75
CA ASP A 1 18.38 14.86 10.72
C ASP A 1 17.75 14.50 9.38
N LEU A 2 16.43 14.26 9.32
CA LEU A 2 15.73 13.83 8.09
C LEU A 2 15.26 15.00 7.21
N ASP A 3 15.23 16.22 7.75
CA ASP A 3 14.86 17.47 7.08
C ASP A 3 13.52 17.34 6.32
N GLU A 4 13.45 17.73 5.04
CA GLU A 4 12.27 17.61 4.18
C GLU A 4 11.69 16.18 4.04
N ARG A 5 12.43 15.15 4.47
CA ARG A 5 11.99 13.73 4.45
C ARG A 5 11.46 13.26 5.80
N SER A 6 11.24 14.16 6.75
CA SER A 6 10.62 13.84 8.02
C SER A 6 9.18 13.39 7.81
N TYR A 7 8.76 12.32 8.50
CA TYR A 7 7.42 11.74 8.36
C TYR A 7 6.83 11.37 9.73
N PRO A 8 5.49 11.43 9.89
CA PRO A 8 4.84 11.07 11.14
C PRO A 8 4.80 9.54 11.33
N ILE A 9 4.94 9.10 12.58
CA ILE A 9 4.69 7.70 12.99
C ILE A 9 3.51 7.72 13.95
N ALA A 10 2.37 7.17 13.53
CA ALA A 10 1.19 7.02 14.36
C ALA A 10 1.15 5.61 14.98
N ILE A 11 0.92 5.53 16.30
CA ILE A 11 0.85 4.26 17.04
C ILE A 11 -0.44 4.24 17.84
N GLY A 12 -1.28 3.24 17.59
CA GLY A 12 -2.57 3.10 18.26
C GLY A 12 -3.37 1.91 17.72
N PRO A 13 -4.43 1.50 18.45
CA PRO A 13 -5.30 0.44 18.00
C PRO A 13 -6.18 0.91 16.82
N GLY A 14 -6.46 0.00 15.87
CA GLY A 14 -7.48 0.24 14.83
C GLY A 14 -7.09 1.15 13.67
N LEU A 15 -5.86 1.69 13.64
CA LEU A 15 -5.44 2.70 12.64
C LEU A 15 -5.58 2.26 11.17
N LEU A 16 -5.49 0.97 10.87
CA LEU A 16 -5.69 0.45 9.50
C LEU A 16 -7.13 0.58 8.98
N ALA A 17 -8.10 0.79 9.88
CA ALA A 17 -9.50 1.04 9.53
C ALA A 17 -9.89 2.53 9.59
N ASP A 18 -8.96 3.39 10.03
CA ASP A 18 -9.19 4.83 10.13
C ASP A 18 -8.89 5.49 8.77
N ALA A 19 -9.92 5.56 7.92
CA ALA A 19 -9.80 6.11 6.57
C ALA A 19 -9.30 7.57 6.59
N ASP A 20 -9.83 8.42 7.48
CA ASP A 20 -9.43 9.82 7.55
C ASP A 20 -7.96 9.98 7.92
N ALA A 21 -7.48 9.17 8.87
CA ALA A 21 -6.06 9.17 9.26
C ALA A 21 -5.13 8.68 8.15
N LEU A 22 -5.57 7.74 7.31
CA LEU A 22 -4.79 7.24 6.16
C LEU A 22 -4.82 8.22 4.99
N LEU A 23 -6.00 8.65 4.58
CA LEU A 23 -6.25 9.42 3.35
C LEU A 23 -5.66 10.82 3.40
N ARG A 24 -5.55 11.45 4.59
CA ARG A 24 -4.90 12.75 4.77
C ARG A 24 -3.42 12.79 4.32
N HIS A 25 -2.78 11.62 4.20
CA HIS A 25 -1.39 11.49 3.78
C HIS A 25 -1.24 11.04 2.32
N ILE A 26 -2.35 10.82 1.61
CA ILE A 26 -2.36 10.29 0.24
C ILE A 26 -2.97 11.33 -0.70
N SER A 27 -2.16 11.88 -1.60
CA SER A 27 -2.63 12.85 -2.61
C SER A 27 -3.15 12.20 -3.90
N GLY A 28 -2.76 10.95 -4.19
CA GLY A 28 -3.08 10.24 -5.43
C GLY A 28 -4.45 9.55 -5.41
N HIS A 29 -5.15 9.54 -6.55
CA HIS A 29 -6.44 8.84 -6.67
C HIS A 29 -6.28 7.31 -6.74
N LYS A 30 -5.09 6.85 -7.15
CA LYS A 30 -4.76 5.42 -7.17
C LYS A 30 -3.88 5.12 -5.96
N VAL A 31 -4.02 3.93 -5.38
CA VAL A 31 -3.17 3.46 -4.28
C VAL A 31 -2.81 2.00 -4.52
N ALA A 32 -1.52 1.69 -4.52
CA ALA A 32 -1.04 0.31 -4.63
C ALA A 32 -0.66 -0.24 -3.25
N ILE A 33 -1.33 -1.30 -2.81
CA ILE A 33 -1.00 -2.07 -1.61
C ILE A 33 -0.11 -3.24 -2.02
N VAL A 34 1.11 -3.29 -1.48
CA VAL A 34 2.02 -4.44 -1.63
C VAL A 34 2.07 -5.19 -0.31
N THR A 35 1.74 -6.48 -0.32
CA THR A 35 1.75 -7.35 0.87
C THR A 35 2.21 -8.77 0.49
N ASN A 36 2.45 -9.62 1.48
CA ASN A 36 2.72 -11.04 1.24
C ASN A 36 1.45 -11.91 1.43
N THR A 37 1.54 -13.19 1.04
CA THR A 37 0.46 -14.19 1.16
C THR A 37 0.02 -14.47 2.59
N THR A 38 0.90 -14.26 3.59
CA THR A 38 0.60 -14.51 5.01
C THR A 38 -0.19 -13.36 5.65
N VAL A 39 0.18 -12.11 5.36
CA VAL A 39 -0.40 -10.89 5.93
C VAL A 39 -1.67 -10.49 5.19
N ALA A 40 -1.76 -10.77 3.89
CA ALA A 40 -2.91 -10.45 3.07
C ALA A 40 -4.27 -10.89 3.67
N PRO A 41 -4.49 -12.18 4.01
CA PRO A 41 -5.78 -12.63 4.54
C PRO A 41 -6.13 -12.01 5.90
N LEU A 42 -5.15 -11.47 6.63
CA LEU A 42 -5.36 -10.90 7.97
C LEU A 42 -5.78 -9.43 7.91
N TYR A 43 -5.22 -8.64 7.00
CA TYR A 43 -5.34 -7.17 7.04
C TYR A 43 -5.72 -6.52 5.71
N LEU A 44 -5.48 -7.17 4.56
CA LEU A 44 -5.64 -6.53 3.25
C LEU A 44 -7.05 -6.01 3.04
N GLY A 45 -8.06 -6.81 3.33
CA GLY A 45 -9.46 -6.40 3.15
C GLY A 45 -9.84 -5.18 3.99
N ARG A 46 -9.33 -5.09 5.22
CA ARG A 46 -9.59 -3.94 6.11
C ARG A 46 -8.96 -2.66 5.58
N LEU A 47 -7.69 -2.74 5.19
CA LEU A 47 -6.96 -1.58 4.65
C LEU A 47 -7.53 -1.14 3.31
N GLN A 48 -7.82 -2.09 2.41
CA GLN A 48 -8.42 -1.82 1.11
C GLN A 48 -9.77 -1.12 1.24
N ALA A 49 -10.63 -1.55 2.18
CA ALA A 49 -11.91 -0.91 2.43
C ALA A 49 -11.77 0.53 2.93
N ALA A 50 -10.82 0.78 3.84
CA ALA A 50 -10.54 2.12 4.35
C ALA A 50 -9.97 3.05 3.27
N LEU A 51 -9.09 2.56 2.39
CA LEU A 51 -8.50 3.36 1.33
C LEU A 51 -9.47 3.63 0.17
N ALA A 52 -10.40 2.72 -0.11
CA ALA A 52 -11.39 2.89 -1.16
C ALA A 52 -12.60 3.74 -0.73
N SER A 53 -12.69 4.17 0.54
CA SER A 53 -13.89 4.80 1.09
C SER A 53 -14.24 6.16 0.46
N ASP A 54 -13.27 6.88 -0.08
CA ASP A 54 -13.47 8.15 -0.80
C ASP A 54 -13.49 8.00 -2.33
N GLY A 55 -13.61 6.76 -2.84
CA GLY A 55 -13.70 6.47 -4.28
C GLY A 55 -12.37 6.20 -4.97
N ARG A 56 -11.26 6.15 -4.24
CA ARG A 56 -9.94 5.78 -4.80
C ARG A 56 -9.91 4.38 -5.40
N GLU A 57 -9.08 4.26 -6.43
CA GLU A 57 -8.77 2.98 -7.05
C GLU A 57 -7.64 2.30 -6.28
N VAL A 58 -7.93 1.15 -5.65
CA VAL A 58 -6.96 0.42 -4.84
C VAL A 58 -6.50 -0.83 -5.60
N ILE A 59 -5.21 -0.93 -5.86
CA ILE A 59 -4.55 -2.05 -6.53
C ILE A 59 -3.85 -2.90 -5.46
N CYS A 60 -4.12 -4.20 -5.44
CA CYS A 60 -3.53 -5.11 -4.46
C CYS A 60 -2.51 -6.03 -5.16
N ILE A 61 -1.26 -6.03 -4.69
CA ILE A 61 -0.15 -6.85 -5.19
C ILE A 61 0.27 -7.76 -4.05
N VAL A 62 0.00 -9.07 -4.20
CA VAL A 62 0.31 -10.08 -3.17
C VAL A 62 1.48 -10.93 -3.64
N LEU A 63 2.57 -10.87 -2.91
CA LEU A 63 3.80 -11.62 -3.18
C LEU A 63 3.91 -12.87 -2.29
N PRO A 64 4.67 -13.90 -2.68
CA PRO A 64 5.01 -15.00 -1.78
C PRO A 64 5.71 -14.50 -0.51
N ASP A 65 5.48 -15.19 0.61
CA ASP A 65 6.07 -14.84 1.90
C ASP A 65 7.47 -15.45 2.09
N GLY A 66 8.39 -14.68 2.68
CA GLY A 66 9.78 -15.09 2.96
C GLY A 66 10.84 -14.10 2.44
N GLU A 67 11.97 -13.99 3.15
CA GLU A 67 13.08 -13.09 2.77
C GLU A 67 13.75 -13.50 1.44
N GLU A 68 13.66 -14.77 1.05
CA GLU A 68 14.14 -15.24 -0.27
C GLU A 68 13.47 -14.52 -1.44
N TYR A 69 12.24 -14.03 -1.24
CA TYR A 69 11.48 -13.28 -2.24
C TYR A 69 11.82 -11.78 -2.24
N LYS A 70 12.73 -11.31 -1.39
CA LYS A 70 13.25 -9.93 -1.44
C LYS A 70 14.35 -9.81 -2.48
N ASN A 71 13.95 -10.03 -3.73
CA ASN A 71 14.83 -10.11 -4.87
C ASN A 71 14.27 -9.31 -6.06
N TRP A 72 15.05 -9.24 -7.14
CA TRP A 72 14.69 -8.47 -8.32
C TRP A 72 13.44 -8.99 -9.04
N ALA A 73 13.20 -10.31 -9.01
CA ALA A 73 12.03 -10.89 -9.66
C ALA A 73 10.73 -10.45 -9.00
N SER A 74 10.68 -10.40 -7.67
CA SER A 74 9.51 -9.87 -6.93
C SER A 74 9.31 -8.37 -7.16
N LEU A 75 10.40 -7.61 -7.28
CA LEU A 75 10.31 -6.19 -7.61
C LEU A 75 9.74 -5.98 -9.03
N MET A 76 10.15 -6.80 -10.00
CA MET A 76 9.59 -6.78 -11.35
C MET A 76 8.09 -7.06 -11.35
N GLN A 77 7.61 -8.01 -10.53
CA GLN A 77 6.17 -8.26 -10.39
C GLN A 77 5.42 -7.03 -9.89
N ILE A 78 6.00 -6.26 -8.95
CA ILE A 78 5.42 -4.99 -8.51
C ILE A 78 5.36 -4.00 -9.67
N PHE A 79 6.47 -3.81 -10.40
CA PHE A 79 6.51 -2.86 -11.52
C PHE A 79 5.55 -3.23 -12.65
N ASP A 80 5.48 -4.51 -13.01
CA ASP A 80 4.56 -5.01 -14.03
C ASP A 80 3.11 -4.72 -13.63
N ALA A 81 2.76 -4.95 -12.36
CA ALA A 81 1.43 -4.64 -11.84
C ALA A 81 1.14 -3.13 -11.86
N LEU A 82 2.10 -2.28 -11.46
CA LEU A 82 1.93 -0.82 -11.50
C LEU A 82 1.74 -0.31 -12.93
N LEU A 83 2.54 -0.81 -13.88
CA LEU A 83 2.45 -0.46 -15.30
C LEU A 83 1.13 -0.93 -15.92
N ALA A 84 0.71 -2.16 -15.65
CA ALA A 84 -0.55 -2.72 -16.13
C ALA A 84 -1.77 -1.91 -15.66
N ASN A 85 -1.71 -1.39 -14.43
CA ASN A 85 -2.76 -0.55 -13.86
C ASN A 85 -2.60 0.95 -14.15
N LYS A 86 -1.62 1.33 -14.99
CA LYS A 86 -1.33 2.72 -15.40
C LYS A 86 -1.13 3.65 -14.18
N CYS A 87 -0.42 3.16 -13.17
CA CYS A 87 -0.01 3.97 -12.02
C CYS A 87 1.02 5.01 -12.48
N ASP A 88 0.82 6.27 -12.13
CA ASP A 88 1.72 7.37 -12.46
C ASP A 88 2.62 7.74 -11.26
N ARG A 89 3.43 8.80 -11.39
CA ARG A 89 4.34 9.25 -10.31
C ARG A 89 3.63 9.91 -9.12
N LYS A 90 2.31 10.12 -9.21
CA LYS A 90 1.46 10.71 -8.18
C LYS A 90 0.50 9.69 -7.56
N THR A 91 0.51 8.46 -8.06
CA THR A 91 -0.15 7.28 -7.49
C THR A 91 0.56 6.89 -6.20
#